data_AF-A0A948HRZ7-F1
#
_entry.id   AF-A0A948HRZ7-F1
#
_cell.length_a   1.000
_cell.length_b   1.000
_cell.length_c   1.000
_cell.angle_alpha   90.00
_cell.angle_beta   90.00
_cell.angle_gamma   90.00
#
_symmetry.space_group_name_H-M   'P 1'
#
loop_
_entity.id
_entity.type
_entity.pdbx_description
1 polymer ?
#
loop_
_entity_poly.entity_id
_entity_poly.type
_entity_poly.pdbx_seq_one_letter_code
_entity_poly.pdbx_strand_id
1 'polypeptide(L)'
;MADKGIKGTPVTNGKAVAPVTPAPSAVADIPKTEVQLMADMQAAVKSGDYKMVAKVASELVKFQKAKEQADMDAKLQALKLIEESVKTAIVKALQPIIDSKKLDAADGVWFGMDFGEKLTTLRLMKSSPKAKGTGGGGGGAGKKFSVSTTELLEKFGSTEYKDGQTYQAAYDSNTDKNWRYAIRESLLKKNGNIT
;
A
#
# COMPACT_ATOMS: atom_id res chain seq x y z
N MET A 1 -69.50 6.57 -30.29
CA MET A 1 -70.62 6.22 -29.38
C MET A 1 -70.04 6.09 -27.99
N ALA A 2 -70.65 6.81 -27.05
CA ALA A 2 -70.26 6.84 -25.65
C ALA A 2 -70.78 5.59 -24.92
N ASP A 3 -70.00 5.08 -23.98
CA ASP A 3 -70.50 4.24 -22.88
C ASP A 3 -69.51 4.37 -21.71
N LYS A 4 -69.78 5.28 -20.76
CA LYS A 4 -70.50 5.04 -19.50
C LYS A 4 -69.89 3.96 -18.61
N GLY A 5 -69.00 4.44 -17.73
CA GLY A 5 -69.03 4.23 -16.28
C GLY A 5 -69.42 2.87 -15.70
N ILE A 6 -68.44 2.25 -15.03
CA ILE A 6 -68.72 1.38 -13.88
C ILE A 6 -67.91 1.91 -12.68
N LYS A 7 -68.65 2.38 -11.68
CA LYS A 7 -68.18 2.63 -10.31
C LYS A 7 -68.05 1.27 -9.61
N GLY A 8 -66.91 1.02 -8.98
CA GLY A 8 -66.66 -0.15 -8.14
C GLY A 8 -65.80 0.23 -6.92
N THR A 9 -66.47 0.19 -5.77
CA THR A 9 -66.12 0.40 -4.36
C THR A 9 -64.70 0.18 -3.81
N PRO A 10 -64.38 0.77 -2.63
CA PRO A 10 -63.05 0.85 -2.06
C PRO A 10 -62.66 -0.41 -1.28
N VAL A 11 -61.39 -0.80 -1.33
CA VAL A 11 -60.82 -1.81 -0.41
C VAL A 11 -59.87 -1.10 0.55
N THR A 12 -60.15 -1.34 1.82
CA THR A 12 -59.56 -0.80 3.03
C THR A 12 -58.24 -1.47 3.42
N ASN A 13 -57.55 -0.80 4.36
CA ASN A 13 -56.52 -1.30 5.27
C ASN A 13 -55.07 -1.44 4.77
N GLY A 14 -54.48 -0.30 4.40
CA GLY A 14 -53.06 -0.05 4.63
C GLY A 14 -52.83 0.35 6.09
N LYS A 15 -52.36 -0.59 6.91
CA LYS A 15 -51.93 -0.38 8.29
C LYS A 15 -50.91 0.75 8.36
N ALA A 16 -51.24 1.83 9.09
CA ALA A 16 -50.33 2.94 9.34
C ALA A 16 -49.07 2.41 10.04
N VAL A 17 -47.94 2.47 9.35
CA VAL A 17 -46.61 2.24 9.94
C VAL A 17 -46.28 3.51 10.70
N ALA A 18 -46.12 3.40 12.02
CA ALA A 18 -45.72 4.50 12.87
C ALA A 18 -44.41 5.15 12.33
N PRO A 19 -44.26 6.48 12.40
CA PRO A 19 -43.02 7.14 12.01
C PRO A 19 -41.90 6.62 12.93
N VAL A 20 -41.00 5.82 12.37
CA VAL A 20 -39.78 5.40 13.04
C VAL A 20 -38.98 6.67 13.28
N THR A 21 -38.95 7.14 14.53
CA THR A 21 -38.05 8.20 14.96
C THR A 21 -36.63 7.70 14.68
N PRO A 22 -35.85 8.33 13.78
CA PRO A 22 -34.47 7.94 13.60
C PRO A 22 -33.76 8.14 14.94
N ALA A 23 -33.16 7.05 15.45
CA ALA A 23 -32.28 7.11 16.60
C ALA A 23 -31.24 8.22 16.38
N PRO A 24 -30.84 8.97 17.43
CA PRO A 24 -29.84 10.01 17.28
C PRO A 24 -28.56 9.38 16.72
N SER A 25 -28.25 9.74 15.48
CA SER A 25 -26.99 9.38 14.83
C SER A 25 -25.86 9.72 15.79
N ALA A 26 -25.07 8.69 16.16
CA ALA A 26 -23.85 8.87 16.90
C ALA A 26 -23.03 9.96 16.21
N VAL A 27 -22.79 11.06 16.93
CA VAL A 27 -21.94 12.16 16.46
C VAL A 27 -20.59 11.52 16.17
N ALA A 28 -20.24 11.40 14.89
CA ALA A 28 -18.92 10.95 14.50
C ALA A 28 -17.91 11.88 15.16
N ASP A 29 -17.04 11.34 16.01
CA ASP A 29 -15.96 12.08 16.65
C ASP A 29 -15.12 12.72 15.55
N ILE A 30 -15.31 14.02 15.34
CA ILE A 30 -14.50 14.79 14.41
C ILE A 30 -13.08 14.79 15.00
N PRO A 31 -12.07 14.28 14.29
CA PRO A 31 -10.72 14.22 14.82
C PRO A 31 -10.26 15.64 15.19
N LYS A 32 -9.79 15.79 16.43
CA LYS A 32 -9.34 17.08 16.97
C LYS A 32 -8.21 17.65 16.12
N THR A 33 -8.25 18.96 15.90
CA THR A 33 -7.19 19.69 15.19
C THR A 33 -5.94 19.83 16.06
N GLU A 34 -4.79 20.09 15.45
CA GLU A 34 -3.53 20.38 16.14
C GLU A 34 -3.68 21.51 17.17
N VAL A 35 -4.42 22.56 16.81
CA VAL A 35 -4.72 23.71 17.69
C VAL A 35 -5.54 23.27 18.91
N GLN A 36 -6.55 22.41 18.70
CA GLN A 36 -7.38 21.88 19.77
C GLN A 36 -6.57 21.00 20.73
N LEU A 37 -5.72 20.13 20.19
CA LEU A 37 -4.87 19.25 20.99
C LEU A 37 -3.83 20.05 21.79
N MET A 38 -3.25 21.09 21.22
CA MET A 38 -2.32 21.97 21.95
C MET A 38 -3.02 22.76 23.07
N ALA A 39 -4.25 23.23 22.82
CA ALA A 39 -5.06 23.89 23.84
C ALA A 39 -5.42 22.92 25.00
N ASP A 40 -5.84 21.69 24.67
CA ASP A 40 -6.14 20.65 25.65
C ASP A 40 -4.90 20.26 26.47
N MET A 41 -3.71 20.23 25.83
CA MET A 41 -2.45 19.96 26.51
C MET A 41 -2.12 21.08 27.52
N GLN A 42 -2.26 22.34 27.11
CA GLN A 42 -2.03 23.49 28.00
C GLN A 42 -3.02 23.51 29.17
N ALA A 43 -4.29 23.18 28.92
CA ALA A 43 -5.29 23.08 29.97
C ALA A 43 -4.95 21.97 30.97
N ALA A 44 -4.56 20.78 30.49
CA ALA A 44 -4.17 19.65 31.33
C ALA A 44 -2.89 19.92 32.15
N VAL A 45 -1.92 20.65 31.59
CA VAL A 45 -0.73 21.07 32.33
C VAL A 45 -1.09 22.07 33.43
N LYS A 46 -1.95 23.05 33.14
CA LYS A 46 -2.40 24.06 34.13
C LYS A 46 -3.22 23.44 35.26
N SER A 47 -4.00 22.40 34.99
CA SER A 47 -4.79 21.70 36.02
C SER A 47 -4.00 20.65 36.80
N GLY A 48 -2.74 20.35 36.41
CA GLY A 48 -1.96 19.27 37.01
C GLY A 48 -2.48 17.86 36.68
N ASP A 49 -3.35 17.72 35.68
CA ASP A 49 -3.88 16.42 35.26
C ASP A 49 -2.92 15.73 34.30
N TYR A 50 -1.90 15.07 34.86
CA TYR A 50 -0.88 14.37 34.09
C TYR A 50 -1.42 13.18 33.28
N LYS A 51 -2.58 12.61 33.65
CA LYS A 51 -3.21 11.55 32.84
C LYS A 51 -3.76 12.13 31.54
N MET A 52 -4.39 13.30 31.61
CA MET A 52 -4.85 14.02 30.43
C MET A 52 -3.68 14.55 29.60
N VAL A 53 -2.59 15.03 30.23
CA VAL A 53 -1.36 15.38 29.50
C VAL A 53 -0.84 14.20 28.68
N ALA A 54 -0.72 13.02 29.29
CA ALA A 54 -0.25 11.82 28.60
C ALA A 54 -1.17 11.41 27.43
N LYS A 55 -2.49 11.50 27.62
CA LYS A 55 -3.47 11.19 26.58
C LYS A 55 -3.34 12.15 25.39
N VAL A 56 -3.33 13.45 25.64
CA VAL A 56 -3.26 14.49 24.60
C VAL A 56 -1.90 14.44 23.88
N ALA A 57 -0.80 14.16 24.59
CA ALA A 57 0.51 13.96 23.97
C ALA A 57 0.51 12.77 23.00
N SER A 58 -0.12 11.66 23.35
CA SER A 58 -0.27 10.50 22.45
C SER A 58 -1.09 10.84 21.21
N GLU A 59 -2.15 11.63 21.35
CA GLU A 59 -2.97 12.11 20.24
C GLU A 59 -2.18 13.07 19.32
N LEU A 60 -1.37 13.97 19.87
CA LEU A 60 -0.47 14.85 19.11
C LEU A 60 0.56 14.06 18.30
N VAL A 61 1.18 13.04 18.90
CA VAL A 61 2.14 12.19 18.18
C VAL A 61 1.47 11.45 17.02
N LYS A 62 0.25 10.95 17.21
CA LYS A 62 -0.52 10.32 16.12
C LYS A 62 -0.86 11.31 15.01
N PHE A 63 -1.27 12.52 15.38
CA PHE A 63 -1.57 13.59 14.42
C PHE A 63 -0.32 13.98 13.60
N GLN A 64 0.83 14.17 14.26
CA GLN A 64 2.10 14.48 13.59
C GLN A 64 2.52 13.38 12.62
N LYS A 65 2.47 12.11 13.04
CA LYS A 65 2.78 10.99 12.13
C LYS A 65 1.85 10.94 10.92
N ALA A 66 0.56 11.19 11.10
CA ALA A 66 -0.39 11.22 9.99
C ALA A 66 -0.09 12.37 9.02
N LYS A 67 0.27 13.55 9.53
CA LYS A 67 0.67 14.71 8.74
C LYS A 67 1.97 14.45 7.97
N GLU A 68 2.99 13.91 8.63
CA GLU A 68 4.26 13.53 7.99
C GLU A 68 4.05 12.49 6.89
N GLN A 69 3.18 11.49 7.13
CA GLN A 69 2.84 10.49 6.13
C GLN A 69 2.12 11.13 4.92
N ALA A 70 1.14 12.00 5.16
CA ALA A 70 0.46 12.73 4.09
C ALA A 70 1.42 13.61 3.27
N ASP A 71 2.36 14.29 3.93
CA ASP A 71 3.38 15.11 3.27
C ASP A 71 4.34 14.23 2.44
N MET A 72 4.72 13.06 2.95
CA MET A 72 5.53 12.09 2.22
C MET A 72 4.80 11.54 1.00
N ASP A 73 3.52 11.19 1.15
CA ASP A 73 2.70 10.70 0.04
C ASP A 73 2.50 11.77 -1.03
N ALA A 74 2.29 13.02 -0.65
CA ALA A 74 2.22 14.16 -1.57
C ALA A 74 3.53 14.35 -2.35
N LYS A 75 4.68 14.27 -1.66
CA LYS A 75 6.01 14.33 -2.31
C LYS A 75 6.24 13.17 -3.27
N LEU A 76 5.82 11.95 -2.90
CA LEU A 76 5.93 10.78 -3.77
C LEU A 76 5.06 10.92 -5.02
N GLN A 77 3.85 11.46 -4.90
CA GLN A 77 2.99 11.73 -6.06
C GLN A 77 3.60 12.78 -6.98
N ALA A 78 4.15 13.87 -6.42
CA ALA A 78 4.86 14.87 -7.20
C ALA A 78 6.07 14.27 -7.95
N LEU A 79 6.85 13.40 -7.29
CA LEU A 79 7.97 12.70 -7.93
C LEU A 79 7.54 11.79 -9.08
N LYS A 80 6.40 11.09 -8.95
CA LYS A 80 5.86 10.26 -10.04
C LYS A 80 5.51 11.08 -11.29
N LEU A 81 4.95 12.27 -11.11
CA LEU A 81 4.65 13.17 -12.23
C LEU A 81 5.92 13.65 -12.94
N ILE A 82 6.97 13.92 -12.17
CA ILE A 82 8.29 14.27 -12.71
C ILE A 82 8.90 13.05 -13.43
N GLU A 83 8.78 11.84 -12.86
CA GLU A 83 9.25 10.59 -13.47
C GLU A 83 8.63 10.38 -14.85
N GLU A 84 7.30 10.55 -14.99
CA GLU A 84 6.60 10.44 -16.28
C GLU A 84 7.08 11.50 -17.29
N SER A 85 7.35 12.72 -16.82
CA SER A 85 7.89 13.80 -17.65
C SER A 85 9.30 13.46 -18.18
N VAL A 86 10.16 12.91 -17.32
CA VAL A 86 11.52 12.48 -17.69
C VAL A 86 11.47 11.29 -18.65
N LYS A 87 10.63 10.28 -18.40
CA LYS A 87 10.41 9.15 -19.33
C LYS A 87 10.00 9.64 -20.71
N THR A 88 9.03 10.56 -20.78
CA THR A 88 8.54 11.12 -22.04
C THR A 88 9.65 11.82 -22.80
N ALA A 89 10.48 12.62 -22.11
CA ALA A 89 11.62 13.31 -22.72
C ALA A 89 12.66 12.33 -23.28
N ILE A 90 13.00 11.27 -22.53
CA ILE A 90 13.95 10.23 -22.96
C ILE A 90 13.42 9.47 -24.17
N VAL A 91 12.17 8.99 -24.12
CA VAL A 91 11.55 8.25 -25.23
C VAL A 91 11.52 9.11 -26.50
N LYS A 92 11.11 10.37 -26.39
CA LYS A 92 11.11 11.31 -27.52
C LYS A 92 12.50 11.48 -28.13
N ALA A 93 13.54 11.55 -27.31
CA ALA A 93 14.93 11.66 -27.78
C ALA A 93 15.44 10.36 -28.43
N LEU A 94 15.00 9.19 -27.94
CA LEU A 94 15.39 7.89 -28.48
C LEU A 94 14.63 7.51 -29.75
N GLN A 95 13.42 8.02 -29.97
CA GLN A 95 12.56 7.63 -31.07
C GLN A 95 13.22 7.67 -32.45
N PRO A 96 13.96 8.72 -32.86
CA PRO A 96 14.62 8.74 -34.17
C PRO A 96 15.70 7.66 -34.33
N ILE A 97 16.34 7.25 -33.23
CA ILE A 97 17.35 6.20 -33.23
C ILE A 97 16.67 4.82 -33.37
N ILE A 98 15.55 4.62 -32.68
CA ILE A 98 14.68 3.44 -32.83
C ILE A 98 14.17 3.34 -34.27
N ASP A 99 13.62 4.42 -34.81
CA ASP A 99 13.08 4.47 -36.18
C ASP A 99 14.17 4.18 -37.23
N SER A 100 15.42 4.57 -36.96
CA SER A 100 16.57 4.27 -37.81
C SER A 100 17.07 2.82 -37.74
N LYS A 101 16.44 1.96 -36.92
CA LYS A 101 16.80 0.54 -36.71
C LYS A 101 18.22 0.30 -36.19
N LYS A 102 18.91 1.35 -35.74
CA LYS A 102 20.27 1.25 -35.18
C LYS A 102 20.30 0.49 -33.85
N LEU A 103 19.15 0.31 -33.20
CA LEU A 103 19.00 -0.41 -31.95
C LEU A 103 18.46 -1.83 -32.12
N ASP A 104 18.23 -2.33 -33.35
CA ASP A 104 17.64 -3.66 -33.60
C ASP A 104 18.47 -4.82 -33.01
N ALA A 105 19.77 -4.61 -32.78
CA ALA A 105 20.65 -5.59 -32.15
C ALA A 105 20.59 -5.61 -30.61
N ALA A 106 19.87 -4.65 -30.01
CA ALA A 106 19.69 -4.48 -28.58
C ALA A 106 18.20 -4.64 -28.21
N ASP A 107 17.94 -5.24 -27.05
CA ASP A 107 16.59 -5.49 -26.54
C ASP A 107 16.15 -4.43 -25.50
N GLY A 108 17.07 -3.55 -25.10
CA GLY A 108 16.76 -2.46 -24.18
C GLY A 108 17.89 -1.46 -24.04
N VAL A 109 17.55 -0.29 -23.48
CA VAL A 109 18.48 0.77 -23.12
C VAL A 109 18.41 0.97 -21.61
N TRP A 110 19.54 0.84 -20.93
CA TRP A 110 19.68 1.24 -19.54
C TRP A 110 20.34 2.62 -19.49
N PHE A 111 19.67 3.56 -18.82
CA PHE A 111 20.14 4.94 -18.65
C PHE A 111 20.23 5.24 -17.16
N GLY A 112 21.42 5.65 -16.72
CA GLY A 112 21.67 6.12 -15.36
C GLY A 112 22.27 7.52 -15.41
N MET A 113 21.70 8.45 -14.67
CA MET A 113 22.24 9.80 -14.50
C MET A 113 22.33 10.13 -13.01
N ASP A 114 23.55 10.33 -12.53
CA ASP A 114 23.81 10.77 -11.16
C ASP A 114 23.82 12.30 -11.12
N PHE A 115 22.93 12.91 -10.33
CA PHE A 115 22.84 14.36 -10.21
C PHE A 115 23.92 14.99 -9.31
N GLY A 116 24.61 14.18 -8.49
CA GLY A 116 25.71 14.60 -7.63
C GLY A 116 27.04 14.58 -8.36
N GLU A 117 27.44 13.42 -8.89
CA GLU A 117 28.72 13.25 -9.58
C GLU A 117 28.66 13.60 -11.07
N LYS A 118 27.45 13.89 -11.60
CA LYS A 118 27.20 14.21 -13.02
C LYS A 118 27.67 13.10 -13.96
N LEU A 119 27.67 11.86 -13.49
CA LEU A 119 27.98 10.70 -14.31
C LEU A 119 26.74 10.30 -15.10
N THR A 120 26.85 10.40 -16.42
CA THR A 120 25.85 9.88 -17.35
C THR A 120 26.36 8.56 -17.90
N THR A 121 25.60 7.50 -17.66
CA THR A 121 25.92 6.14 -18.10
C THR A 121 24.79 5.61 -18.96
N LEU A 122 25.13 5.11 -20.15
CA LEU A 122 24.20 4.49 -21.08
C LEU A 122 24.74 3.13 -21.48
N ARG A 123 23.91 2.09 -21.32
CA ARG A 123 24.24 0.72 -21.70
C ARG A 123 23.14 0.16 -22.59
N LEU A 124 23.52 -0.36 -23.75
CA LEU A 124 22.64 -1.18 -24.58
C LEU A 124 22.62 -2.59 -24.01
N MET A 125 21.42 -3.08 -23.72
CA MET A 125 21.19 -4.40 -23.17
C MET A 125 20.76 -5.30 -24.31
N LYS A 126 21.51 -6.38 -24.54
CA LYS A 126 21.00 -7.52 -25.29
C LYS A 126 20.44 -8.49 -24.28
N SER A 127 19.16 -8.82 -24.38
CA SER A 127 18.68 -10.05 -23.78
C SER A 127 19.44 -11.17 -24.47
N SER A 128 20.41 -11.77 -23.77
CA SER A 128 20.85 -13.11 -24.13
C SER A 128 19.60 -13.95 -24.35
N PRO A 129 19.57 -14.89 -25.32
CA PRO A 129 18.40 -15.73 -25.55
C PRO A 129 17.93 -16.19 -24.18
N LYS A 130 16.70 -15.81 -23.81
CA LYS A 130 16.09 -16.25 -22.56
C LYS A 130 16.34 -17.75 -22.56
N ALA A 131 17.24 -18.22 -21.69
CA ALA A 131 17.26 -19.64 -21.40
C ALA A 131 15.79 -19.95 -21.08
N LYS A 132 15.22 -20.94 -21.79
CA LYS A 132 13.90 -21.46 -21.48
C LYS A 132 14.04 -22.12 -20.12
N GLY A 133 14.01 -21.29 -19.09
CA GLY A 133 14.57 -21.54 -17.78
C GLY A 133 13.96 -20.49 -16.87
N THR A 134 13.04 -20.96 -16.06
CA THR A 134 12.32 -20.29 -14.98
C THR A 134 13.20 -19.23 -14.29
N GLY A 135 12.64 -18.05 -14.04
CA GLY A 135 13.37 -16.84 -13.69
C GLY A 135 14.42 -16.95 -12.57
N GLY A 136 15.51 -16.24 -12.78
CA GLY A 136 16.55 -15.87 -11.81
C GLY A 136 17.51 -14.93 -12.54
N GLY A 137 17.52 -13.62 -12.28
CA GLY A 137 18.28 -12.95 -11.21
C GLY A 137 19.56 -12.36 -11.85
N GLY A 138 19.98 -11.11 -11.64
CA GLY A 138 19.54 -10.05 -10.76
C GLY A 138 20.49 -8.84 -10.88
N GLY A 139 20.24 -7.80 -10.09
CA GLY A 139 21.19 -6.71 -9.89
C GLY A 139 20.53 -5.44 -9.34
N GLY A 140 20.36 -5.35 -8.01
CA GLY A 140 19.99 -4.09 -7.36
C GLY A 140 19.32 -4.24 -5.99
N ALA A 141 20.15 -4.24 -4.94
CA ALA A 141 19.85 -3.85 -3.55
C ALA A 141 18.41 -4.05 -3.02
N GLY A 142 18.17 -5.23 -2.46
CA GLY A 142 16.97 -5.56 -1.70
C GLY A 142 16.40 -6.87 -2.23
N LYS A 143 16.67 -7.99 -1.54
CA LYS A 143 16.07 -9.29 -1.84
C LYS A 143 14.55 -9.19 -1.76
N LYS A 144 13.90 -8.73 -2.83
CA LYS A 144 12.45 -8.83 -3.03
C LYS A 144 12.22 -10.24 -3.55
N PHE A 145 11.94 -11.15 -2.62
CA PHE A 145 11.52 -12.50 -2.98
C PHE A 145 10.31 -12.43 -3.91
N SER A 146 10.26 -13.30 -4.91
CA SER A 146 9.21 -13.35 -5.95
C SER A 146 7.82 -13.69 -5.40
N VAL A 147 7.74 -14.20 -4.17
CA VAL A 147 6.51 -14.65 -3.50
C VAL A 147 6.44 -14.01 -2.12
N SER A 148 5.27 -13.48 -1.74
CA SER A 148 5.06 -12.83 -0.43
C SER A 148 5.09 -13.85 0.73
N THR A 149 5.39 -13.41 1.97
CA THR A 149 5.31 -14.32 3.13
C THR A 149 3.87 -14.79 3.35
N THR A 150 2.89 -13.91 3.12
CA THR A 150 1.46 -14.23 3.27
C THR A 150 1.05 -15.37 2.34
N GLU A 151 1.42 -15.32 1.06
CA GLU A 151 1.15 -16.41 0.10
C GLU A 151 1.82 -17.74 0.49
N LEU A 152 3.00 -17.69 1.12
CA LEU A 152 3.68 -18.88 1.60
C LEU A 152 3.02 -19.46 2.85
N LEU A 153 2.52 -18.60 3.74
CA LEU A 153 1.78 -18.99 4.94
C LEU A 153 0.40 -19.54 4.59
N GLU A 154 -0.27 -19.04 3.56
CA GLU A 154 -1.52 -19.66 3.08
C GLU A 154 -1.31 -21.09 2.60
N LYS A 155 -0.16 -21.37 1.97
CA LYS A 155 0.15 -22.71 1.42
C LYS A 155 0.75 -23.67 2.44
N PHE A 156 1.61 -23.18 3.32
CA PHE A 156 2.41 -24.01 4.23
C PHE A 156 2.24 -23.63 5.71
N GLY A 157 1.40 -22.66 6.04
CA GLY A 157 1.22 -22.13 7.39
C GLY A 157 0.80 -23.18 8.41
N SER A 158 0.03 -24.19 7.98
CA SER A 158 -0.38 -25.33 8.81
C SER A 158 0.67 -26.44 8.91
N THR A 159 1.77 -26.36 8.16
CA THR A 159 2.83 -27.37 8.26
C THR A 159 3.65 -27.17 9.52
N GLU A 160 4.16 -28.27 10.06
CA GLU A 160 5.01 -28.26 11.25
C GLU A 160 6.35 -27.55 10.93
N TYR A 161 6.62 -26.54 11.74
CA TYR A 161 7.89 -25.87 11.96
C TYR A 161 8.59 -26.47 13.20
N LYS A 162 9.72 -25.91 13.63
CA LYS A 162 10.47 -26.42 14.79
C LYS A 162 9.61 -26.51 16.05
N ASP A 163 9.94 -27.48 16.89
CA ASP A 163 9.36 -27.68 18.22
C ASP A 163 7.83 -27.89 18.22
N GLY A 164 7.31 -28.57 17.19
CA GLY A 164 5.89 -28.93 17.10
C GLY A 164 4.94 -27.76 16.81
N GLN A 165 5.46 -26.56 16.57
CA GLN A 165 4.66 -25.39 16.20
C GLN A 165 4.44 -25.34 14.69
N THR A 166 3.34 -24.76 14.23
CA THR A 166 3.15 -24.54 12.78
C THR A 166 3.87 -23.28 12.31
N TYR A 167 4.14 -23.16 10.99
CA TYR A 167 4.75 -21.94 10.44
C TYR A 167 3.94 -20.68 10.74
N GLN A 168 2.60 -20.78 10.73
CA GLN A 168 1.73 -19.67 11.11
C GLN A 168 1.91 -19.28 12.58
N ALA A 169 1.86 -20.25 13.49
CA ALA A 169 2.04 -20.02 14.91
C ALA A 169 3.43 -19.45 15.23
N ALA A 170 4.48 -19.95 14.58
CA ALA A 170 5.83 -19.45 14.74
C ALA A 170 6.01 -18.03 14.16
N TYR A 171 5.32 -17.68 13.08
CA TYR A 171 5.38 -16.34 12.48
C TYR A 171 4.64 -15.29 13.33
N ASP A 172 3.54 -15.71 13.96
CA ASP A 172 2.72 -14.86 14.80
C ASP A 172 3.27 -14.73 16.23
N SER A 173 4.05 -15.71 16.71
CA SER A 173 4.62 -15.68 18.08
C SER A 173 5.69 -14.61 18.30
N ASN A 174 6.29 -14.07 17.23
CA ASN A 174 7.38 -13.10 17.35
C ASN A 174 7.39 -12.11 16.17
N THR A 175 7.53 -10.81 16.49
CA THR A 175 7.55 -9.70 15.53
C THR A 175 8.96 -9.28 15.12
N ASP A 176 10.00 -9.91 15.68
CA ASP A 176 11.38 -9.67 15.34
C ASP A 176 11.66 -9.91 13.85
N LYS A 177 12.40 -8.98 13.24
CA LYS A 177 12.68 -8.98 11.81
C LYS A 177 13.52 -10.19 11.40
N ASN A 178 14.51 -10.58 12.20
CA ASN A 178 15.40 -11.69 11.88
C ASN A 178 14.67 -13.02 12.05
N TRP A 179 13.82 -13.13 13.06
CA TRP A 179 12.95 -14.29 13.27
C TRP A 179 12.00 -14.51 12.09
N ARG A 180 11.25 -13.47 11.70
CA ARG A 180 10.33 -13.55 10.54
C ARG A 180 11.06 -13.83 9.23
N TYR A 181 12.28 -13.34 9.08
CA TYR A 181 13.13 -13.64 7.93
C TYR A 181 13.53 -15.12 7.90
N ALA A 182 13.96 -15.69 9.02
CA ALA A 182 14.33 -17.11 9.12
C ALA A 182 13.15 -18.05 8.80
N ILE A 183 11.95 -17.71 9.28
CA ILE A 183 10.71 -18.43 8.95
C ILE A 183 10.44 -18.34 7.44
N ARG A 184 10.53 -17.13 6.86
CA ARG A 184 10.33 -16.93 5.42
C ARG A 184 11.34 -17.70 4.58
N GLU A 185 12.62 -17.72 4.95
CA GLU A 185 13.63 -18.52 4.24
C GLU A 185 13.30 -20.01 4.27
N SER A 186 12.86 -20.53 5.41
CA SER A 186 12.44 -21.92 5.53
C SER A 186 11.20 -22.24 4.67
N LEU A 187 10.22 -21.34 4.61
CA LEU A 187 9.07 -21.44 3.71
C LEU A 187 9.47 -21.40 2.24
N LEU A 188 10.43 -20.54 1.86
CA LEU A 188 10.92 -20.44 0.49
C LEU A 188 11.69 -21.69 0.05
N LYS A 189 12.45 -22.32 0.97
CA LYS A 189 13.07 -23.64 0.74
C LYS A 189 12.02 -24.72 0.50
N LYS A 190 10.96 -24.74 1.31
CA LYS A 190 9.83 -25.68 1.10
C LYS A 190 9.10 -25.45 -0.23
N ASN A 191 8.98 -24.21 -0.68
CA ASN A 191 8.36 -23.87 -1.97
C ASN A 191 9.30 -24.12 -3.19
N GLY A 192 10.53 -24.60 -2.99
CA GLY A 192 11.50 -24.82 -4.06
C GLY A 192 12.07 -23.54 -4.68
N ASN A 193 11.91 -22.40 -4.02
CA ASN A 193 12.36 -21.09 -4.53
C ASN A 193 13.81 -20.76 -4.14
N ILE A 194 14.38 -21.48 -3.18
CA ILE A 194 15.76 -21.33 -2.72
C ILE A 194 16.29 -22.74 -2.38
N THR A 195 17.42 -23.12 -2.95
CA THR A 195 18.18 -24.33 -2.60
C THR A 195 19.04 -24.11 -1.37
#